data_AF-A0A081C7E1-F1
#
_entry.id   AF-A0A081C7E1-F1
#
_cell.length_a   1.000
_cell.length_b   1.000
_cell.length_c   1.000
_cell.angle_alpha   90.00
_cell.angle_beta   90.00
_cell.angle_gamma   90.00
#
_symmetry.space_group_name_H-M   'P 1'
#
loop_
_entity.id
_entity.type
_entity.pdbx_description
1 polymer ?
#
loop_
_entity_poly.entity_id
_entity_poly.type
_entity_poly.pdbx_seq_one_letter_code
_entity_poly.pdbx_strand_id
1 'polypeptide(L)'
;MHDQGGKDVSVIQRTTHNVQRTSYPHIVKIDGVCGGQAIINGMRIAVWHLVGYYYRVGMSVEEIVAEWNYLTPAQVFSALAYYHDHKAEIDAVRQQNSYEHWQQEYAHAA
;
A
#
# COMPACT_ATOMS: atom_id res chain seq x y z
N MET A 1 -23.80 4.56 -52.29
CA MET A 1 -22.52 5.04 -51.74
C MET A 1 -22.83 5.46 -50.30
N HIS A 2 -22.71 4.50 -49.37
CA HIS A 2 -21.71 4.48 -48.28
C HIS A 2 -21.73 5.82 -47.51
N ASP A 3 -22.09 5.84 -46.23
CA ASP A 3 -21.12 5.45 -45.19
C ASP A 3 -21.81 5.11 -43.85
N GLN A 4 -21.43 3.97 -43.26
CA GLN A 4 -21.79 3.58 -41.90
C GLN A 4 -20.69 4.10 -40.97
N GLY A 5 -21.01 5.10 -40.15
CA GLY A 5 -20.12 5.61 -39.11
C GLY A 5 -19.87 4.57 -38.02
N GLY A 6 -18.86 3.72 -38.24
CA GLY A 6 -18.26 2.91 -37.19
C GLY A 6 -17.55 3.82 -36.19
N LYS A 7 -18.07 3.91 -34.97
CA LYS A 7 -17.32 4.49 -33.86
C LYS A 7 -16.17 3.53 -33.56
N ASP A 8 -14.96 3.96 -33.91
CA ASP A 8 -13.72 3.25 -33.61
C ASP A 8 -13.60 3.06 -32.09
N VAL A 9 -13.80 1.83 -31.65
CA VAL A 9 -13.61 1.39 -30.26
C VAL A 9 -12.14 1.02 -30.10
N SER A 10 -11.24 1.99 -30.32
CA SER A 10 -9.81 1.80 -30.05
C SER A 10 -9.40 2.63 -28.85
N VAL A 11 -8.71 1.97 -27.91
CA VAL A 11 -8.01 2.52 -26.74
C VAL A 11 -8.84 2.74 -25.46
N ILE A 12 -9.41 1.66 -24.91
CA ILE A 12 -9.38 1.48 -23.45
C ILE A 12 -8.10 0.68 -23.15
N GLN A 13 -6.96 1.37 -23.04
CA GLN A 13 -5.74 0.76 -22.52
C GLN A 13 -6.02 0.34 -21.06
N ARG A 14 -6.24 -0.95 -20.84
CA ARG A 14 -6.21 -1.52 -19.49
C ARG A 14 -4.80 -1.29 -18.95
N THR A 15 -4.62 -0.34 -18.04
CA THR A 15 -3.34 -0.12 -17.35
C THR A 15 -3.06 -1.34 -16.48
N THR A 16 -2.38 -2.35 -17.04
CA THR A 16 -1.82 -3.45 -16.26
C THR A 16 -0.72 -2.89 -15.39
N HIS A 17 -1.04 -2.62 -14.13
CA HIS A 17 -0.04 -2.25 -13.13
C HIS A 17 0.96 -3.41 -12.97
N ASN A 18 2.25 -3.10 -13.04
CA ASN A 18 3.30 -4.08 -12.84
C ASN A 18 3.31 -4.53 -11.37
N VAL A 19 3.25 -5.85 -11.13
CA VAL A 19 3.25 -6.44 -9.79
C VAL A 19 4.62 -7.04 -9.51
N GLN A 20 5.34 -6.45 -8.56
CA GLN A 20 6.63 -6.92 -8.07
C GLN A 20 6.43 -7.71 -6.77
N ARG A 21 6.70 -9.02 -6.80
CA ARG A 21 6.66 -9.87 -5.60
C ARG A 21 7.95 -9.74 -4.82
N THR A 22 7.86 -9.70 -3.50
CA THR A 22 9.03 -9.69 -2.61
C THR A 22 9.39 -11.12 -2.16
N SER A 23 10.51 -11.28 -1.47
CA SER A 23 10.86 -12.54 -0.78
C SER A 23 9.98 -12.86 0.42
N TYR A 24 9.14 -11.92 0.84
CA TYR A 24 8.20 -12.06 1.96
C TYR A 24 6.85 -12.46 1.38
N PRO A 25 6.35 -13.67 1.72
CA PRO A 25 5.03 -14.12 1.27
C PRO A 25 3.97 -13.05 1.55
N HIS A 26 2.97 -12.90 0.69
CA HIS A 26 1.92 -11.88 0.86
C HIS A 26 2.34 -10.41 0.75
N ILE A 27 3.61 -10.07 0.52
CA ILE A 27 4.03 -8.68 0.31
C ILE A 27 4.39 -8.45 -1.15
N VAL A 28 3.79 -7.43 -1.75
CA VAL A 28 4.01 -7.01 -3.15
C VAL A 28 4.19 -5.50 -3.23
N LYS A 29 4.91 -5.04 -4.25
CA LYS A 29 4.92 -3.64 -4.70
C LYS A 29 4.19 -3.59 -6.04
N ILE A 30 3.24 -2.68 -6.20
CA ILE A 30 2.44 -2.57 -7.43
C ILE A 30 2.53 -1.13 -7.90
N ASP A 31 3.03 -0.92 -9.13
CA ASP A 31 3.14 0.41 -9.71
C ASP A 31 1.76 1.09 -9.70
N GLY A 32 1.70 2.39 -9.37
CA GLY A 32 0.44 3.13 -9.30
C GLY A 32 -0.48 2.78 -8.12
N VAL A 33 -0.16 1.77 -7.30
CA VAL A 33 -0.91 1.43 -6.09
C VAL A 33 -0.13 1.85 -4.86
N CYS A 34 -0.75 2.66 -3.99
CA CYS A 34 -0.09 3.21 -2.79
C CYS A 34 1.28 3.84 -3.12
N GLY A 35 1.39 4.53 -4.27
CA GLY A 35 2.64 5.13 -4.72
C GLY A 35 3.77 4.13 -5.03
N GLY A 36 3.46 2.86 -5.30
CA GLY A 36 4.46 1.81 -5.54
C GLY A 36 5.08 1.23 -4.25
N GLN A 37 4.56 1.61 -3.09
CA GLN A 37 5.04 1.14 -1.79
C GLN A 37 4.71 -0.34 -1.57
N ALA A 38 5.42 -0.97 -0.62
CA ALA A 38 5.10 -2.34 -0.21
C ALA A 38 3.69 -2.41 0.40
N ILE A 39 2.87 -3.32 -0.11
CA ILE A 39 1.51 -3.57 0.34
C ILE A 39 1.29 -5.05 0.68
N ILE A 40 0.29 -5.30 1.52
CA ILE A 40 -0.28 -6.64 1.67
C ILE A 40 -1.03 -7.00 0.38
N ASN A 41 -0.63 -8.11 -0.24
CA ASN A 41 -1.18 -8.61 -1.49
C ASN A 41 -2.70 -8.79 -1.37
N GLY A 42 -3.44 -8.23 -2.32
CA GLY A 42 -4.90 -8.27 -2.38
C GLY A 42 -5.63 -7.24 -1.52
N MET A 43 -4.94 -6.49 -0.64
CA MET A 43 -5.61 -5.66 0.37
C MET A 43 -5.45 -4.14 0.16
N ARG A 44 -4.53 -3.68 -0.72
CA ARG A 44 -4.11 -2.26 -0.84
C ARG A 44 -3.79 -1.59 0.51
N ILE A 45 -3.36 -2.38 1.50
CA ILE A 45 -2.88 -1.91 2.79
C ILE A 45 -1.36 -1.81 2.72
N ALA A 46 -0.84 -0.59 2.83
CA ALA A 46 0.61 -0.37 2.83
C ALA A 46 1.24 -0.86 4.14
N VAL A 47 2.43 -1.46 4.06
CA VAL A 47 3.15 -1.98 5.22
C VAL A 47 3.42 -0.88 6.25
N TRP A 48 3.79 0.32 5.80
CA TRP A 48 4.02 1.46 6.69
C TRP A 48 2.79 1.87 7.48
N HIS A 49 1.59 1.70 6.91
CA HIS A 49 0.33 2.04 7.56
C HIS A 49 0.02 1.06 8.69
N LEU A 50 0.12 -0.25 8.41
CA LEU A 50 -0.04 -1.30 9.42
C LEU A 50 0.97 -1.09 10.57
N VAL A 51 2.22 -0.82 10.24
CA VAL A 51 3.28 -0.60 11.24
C VAL A 51 3.00 0.65 12.07
N GLY A 52 2.67 1.77 11.43
CA GLY A 52 2.52 3.06 12.09
C GLY A 52 1.31 3.15 13.01
N TYR A 53 0.14 2.72 12.51
CA TYR A 53 -1.13 2.92 13.20
C TYR A 53 -1.51 1.79 14.16
N TYR A 54 -0.90 0.61 14.02
CA TYR A 54 -1.28 -0.57 14.82
C TYR A 54 -0.10 -1.16 15.58
N TYR A 55 0.93 -1.62 14.88
CA TYR A 55 2.05 -2.30 15.55
C TYR A 55 2.82 -1.38 16.52
N ARG A 56 3.15 -0.16 16.10
CA ARG A 56 3.91 0.78 16.92
C ARG A 56 3.14 1.37 18.10
N VAL A 57 1.80 1.30 18.08
CA VAL A 57 0.95 1.70 19.21
C VAL A 57 0.75 0.56 20.22
N GLY A 58 1.41 -0.59 20.00
CA GLY A 58 1.46 -1.71 20.94
C GLY A 58 0.43 -2.81 20.70
N MET A 59 -0.32 -2.76 19.59
CA MET A 59 -1.27 -3.82 19.27
C MET A 59 -0.54 -5.11 18.88
N SER A 60 -1.02 -6.22 19.43
CA SER A 60 -0.67 -7.58 19.04
C SER A 60 -1.19 -7.92 17.64
N VAL A 61 -0.66 -8.99 17.05
CA VAL A 61 -1.13 -9.50 15.76
C VAL A 61 -2.59 -9.92 15.84
N GLU A 62 -3.00 -10.50 16.97
CA GLU A 62 -4.36 -10.94 17.25
C GLU A 62 -5.32 -9.75 17.30
N GLU A 63 -4.95 -8.66 17.95
CA GLU A 63 -5.75 -7.42 17.96
C GLU A 63 -5.83 -6.79 16.57
N ILE A 64 -4.74 -6.77 15.80
CA ILE A 64 -4.74 -6.28 14.41
C ILE A 64 -5.71 -7.08 13.55
N VAL A 65 -5.70 -8.40 13.66
CA VAL A 65 -6.60 -9.28 12.90
C VAL A 65 -8.04 -9.16 13.40
N ALA A 66 -8.27 -8.90 14.68
CA ALA A 66 -9.61 -8.64 15.21
C ALA A 66 -10.22 -7.36 14.62
N GLU A 67 -9.42 -6.29 14.50
CA GLU A 67 -9.83 -5.04 13.83
C GLU A 67 -9.99 -5.22 12.32
N TRP A 68 -9.07 -5.95 11.69
CA TRP A 68 -9.05 -6.21 10.25
C TRP A 68 -9.30 -7.69 9.96
N ASN A 69 -10.56 -8.12 10.16
CA ASN A 69 -10.98 -9.53 10.06
C ASN A 69 -10.78 -10.19 8.67
N TYR A 70 -10.50 -9.40 7.65
CA TYR A 70 -10.15 -9.87 6.31
C TYR A 70 -8.64 -10.13 6.14
N LEU A 71 -7.80 -9.73 7.10
CA LEU A 71 -6.40 -10.14 7.17
C LEU A 71 -6.26 -11.46 7.90
N THR A 72 -5.24 -12.21 7.49
CA THR A 72 -4.79 -13.40 8.20
C THR A 72 -3.56 -13.07 9.05
N PRO A 73 -3.32 -13.80 10.16
CA PRO A 73 -2.10 -13.65 10.94
C PRO A 73 -0.83 -13.78 10.09
N ALA A 74 -0.82 -14.69 9.11
CA ALA A 74 0.32 -14.89 8.20
C ALA A 74 0.65 -13.63 7.38
N GLN A 75 -0.37 -12.89 6.90
CA GLN A 75 -0.17 -11.62 6.20
C GLN A 75 0.41 -10.56 7.12
N VAL A 76 -0.09 -10.46 8.36
CA VAL A 76 0.41 -9.50 9.34
C VAL A 76 1.85 -9.82 9.73
N PHE A 77 2.16 -11.08 10.09
CA PHE A 77 3.54 -11.48 10.40
C PHE A 77 4.50 -11.23 9.25
N SER A 78 4.08 -11.49 8.00
CA SER A 78 4.94 -11.22 6.85
C SER A 78 5.18 -9.71 6.64
N ALA A 79 4.17 -8.87 6.86
CA ALA A 79 4.34 -7.42 6.84
C ALA A 79 5.29 -6.92 7.93
N LEU A 80 5.21 -7.49 9.13
CA LEU A 80 6.11 -7.17 10.24
C LEU A 80 7.55 -7.64 9.97
N ALA A 81 7.73 -8.83 9.39
CA ALA A 81 9.03 -9.32 8.97
C ALA A 81 9.64 -8.41 7.89
N TYR A 82 8.86 -8.05 6.86
CA TYR A 82 9.29 -7.10 5.84
C TYR A 82 9.71 -5.76 6.47
N TYR A 83 8.91 -5.24 7.40
CA TYR A 83 9.22 -4.00 8.11
C TYR A 83 10.54 -4.06 8.86
N HIS A 84 10.80 -5.11 9.65
CA HIS A 84 12.04 -5.18 10.45
C HIS A 84 13.29 -5.22 9.58
N ASP A 85 13.24 -5.89 8.43
CA ASP A 85 14.35 -5.92 7.47
C ASP A 85 14.47 -4.64 6.62
N HIS A 86 13.38 -3.88 6.46
CA HIS A 86 13.31 -2.64 5.66
C HIS A 86 12.97 -1.41 6.51
N LYS A 87 13.37 -1.43 7.78
CA LYS A 87 12.87 -0.49 8.79
C LYS A 87 13.08 0.97 8.41
N ALA A 88 14.26 1.30 7.88
CA ALA A 88 14.61 2.66 7.47
C ALA A 88 13.72 3.16 6.31
N GLU A 89 13.51 2.33 5.27
CA GLU A 89 12.61 2.65 4.14
C GLU A 89 11.19 2.91 4.65
N ILE A 90 10.66 1.97 5.45
CA ILE A 90 9.28 2.03 5.93
C ILE A 90 9.06 3.18 6.90
N ASP A 91 10.00 3.46 7.81
CA ASP A 91 9.88 4.59 8.73
C ASP A 91 9.95 5.94 8.02
N ALA A 92 10.80 6.07 6.99
CA ALA A 92 10.87 7.28 6.16
C ALA A 92 9.55 7.51 5.40
N VAL A 93 9.03 6.46 4.75
CA VAL A 93 7.75 6.52 4.06
C VAL A 93 6.60 6.84 5.02
N ARG A 94 6.56 6.21 6.19
CA ARG A 94 5.58 6.50 7.24
C ARG A 94 5.63 7.98 7.65
N GLN A 95 6.83 8.54 7.81
CA GLN A 95 7.00 9.95 8.18
C GLN A 95 6.48 10.87 7.07
N GLN A 96 6.78 10.58 5.80
CA GLN A 96 6.27 11.34 4.66
C GLN A 96 4.73 11.31 4.56
N ASN A 97 4.12 10.21 5.00
CA ASN A 97 2.67 10.00 4.98
C ASN A 97 2.00 10.30 6.33
N SER A 98 2.73 10.82 7.32
CA SER A 98 2.15 11.12 8.64
C SER A 98 1.34 12.41 8.59
N TYR A 99 0.22 12.46 9.31
CA TYR A 99 -0.62 13.67 9.37
C TYR A 99 0.17 14.90 9.84
N GLU A 100 1.15 14.71 10.73
CA GLU A 100 2.09 15.74 11.19
C GLU A 100 2.87 16.39 10.05
N HIS A 101 3.33 15.60 9.07
CA HIS A 101 4.05 16.11 7.90
C HIS A 101 3.13 16.98 7.04
N TRP A 102 1.89 16.55 6.83
CA TRP A 102 0.90 17.32 6.06
C TRP A 102 0.54 18.62 6.79
N GLN A 103 0.39 18.60 8.12
CA GLN A 103 0.12 19.82 8.91
C GLN A 103 1.27 20.84 8.82
N GLN A 104 2.53 20.40 8.83
CA GLN A 104 3.68 21.28 8.66
C GLN A 104 3.70 21.90 7.26
N GLU A 105 3.46 21.11 6.21
CA GLU A 105 3.44 21.59 4.84
C GLU A 105 2.33 22.63 4.60
N TYR A 106 1.11 22.40 5.12
CA TYR A 106 0.02 23.37 5.04
C TYR A 106 0.26 24.62 5.91
N ALA A 107 0.92 24.49 7.06
CA ALA A 107 1.26 25.62 7.92
C ALA A 107 2.36 26.53 7.33
N HIS A 108 3.22 25.99 6.46
CA HIS A 108 4.26 26.75 5.75
C HIS A 108 3.81 27.29 4.40
N ALA A 109 2.69 26.82 3.86
CA ALA A 109 2.10 27.27 2.59
C ALA A 109 1.05 28.39 2.75
N ALA A 110 0.78 28.85 3.99
CA ALA A 110 -0.13 29.94 4.33
C ALA A 110 0.65 31.22 4.71
#